data_AF-A0A2H6GUM6-F1
#
_entry.id   AF-A0A2H6GUM6-F1
#
_cell.length_a   1.000
_cell.length_b   1.000
_cell.length_c   1.000
_cell.angle_alpha   90.00
_cell.angle_beta   90.00
_cell.angle_gamma   90.00
#
_symmetry.space_group_name_H-M   'P 1'
#
loop_
_entity.id
_entity.type
_entity.pdbx_description
1 polymer ?
#
loop_
_entity_poly.entity_id
_entity_poly.type
_entity_poly.pdbx_seq_one_letter_code
_entity_poly.pdbx_strand_id
1 'polypeptide(L)'
;MGIFHEMRESEGEIVIVYTYFPLFYIAFAAALAGVFLLHPSYAPHITAAFALFIALFIVDFWRPLRETRQAVKSGRCKELSGSKFSFKNPLRVVIDKEAGEK
;
A
#
# COMPACT_ATOMS: atom_id res chain seq x y z
N MET A 1 6.55 -3.30 -11.97
CA MET A 1 6.69 -3.93 -10.65
C MET A 1 6.72 -2.83 -9.62
N GLY A 2 5.76 -2.83 -8.69
CA GLY A 2 5.82 -1.95 -7.53
C GLY A 2 6.86 -2.45 -6.54
N ILE A 3 7.41 -1.55 -5.73
CA ILE A 3 8.38 -1.91 -4.70
C ILE A 3 7.65 -2.53 -3.49
N PHE A 4 6.43 -2.08 -3.22
CA PHE A 4 5.66 -2.48 -2.04
C PHE A 4 4.38 -3.26 -2.35
N HIS A 5 4.09 -3.48 -3.63
CA HIS A 5 2.93 -4.22 -4.10
C HIS A 5 3.26 -5.08 -5.31
N GLU A 6 2.58 -6.21 -5.43
CA GLU A 6 2.56 -6.99 -6.66
C GLU A 6 1.32 -6.62 -7.46
N MET A 7 1.52 -6.30 -8.74
CA MET A 7 0.44 -6.09 -9.69
C MET A 7 0.62 -7.10 -10.82
N ARG A 8 -0.40 -7.92 -11.03
CA ARG A 8 -0.47 -8.86 -12.16
C ARG A 8 -1.66 -8.47 -13.01
N GLU A 9 -1.40 -8.24 -14.28
CA GLU A 9 -2.41 -7.88 -15.25
C GLU A 9 -2.59 -9.05 -16.22
N SER A 10 -3.82 -9.54 -16.30
CA SER A 10 -4.26 -10.58 -17.23
C SER A 10 -5.24 -9.98 -18.25
N GLU A 11 -5.66 -10.77 -19.25
CA GLU A 11 -6.58 -10.32 -20.31
C GLU A 11 -7.92 -9.83 -19.75
N GLY A 12 -8.51 -10.52 -18.76
CA GLY A 12 -9.80 -10.12 -18.14
C GLY A 12 -9.72 -9.52 -16.73
N GLU A 13 -8.58 -9.63 -16.04
CA GLU A 13 -8.49 -9.28 -14.61
C GLU A 13 -7.21 -8.53 -14.26
N ILE A 14 -7.29 -7.64 -13.28
CA ILE A 14 -6.14 -7.02 -12.63
C ILE A 14 -6.10 -7.50 -11.18
N VAL A 15 -5.02 -8.18 -10.81
CA VAL A 15 -4.79 -8.64 -9.44
C VAL A 15 -3.74 -7.76 -8.78
N ILE A 16 -4.12 -7.11 -7.69
CA ILE A 16 -3.23 -6.25 -6.89
C ILE A 16 -3.08 -6.89 -5.51
N VAL A 17 -1.84 -7.18 -5.12
CA VAL A 17 -1.49 -7.75 -3.81
C VAL A 17 -0.60 -6.78 -3.04
N TYR A 18 -1.08 -6.33 -1.88
CA TYR A 18 -0.44 -5.33 -1.05
C TYR A 18 0.45 -5.97 0.03
N THR A 19 1.44 -6.77 -0.38
CA THR A 19 2.28 -7.60 0.51
C THR A 19 2.99 -6.80 1.60
N TYR A 20 3.49 -5.61 1.25
CA TYR A 20 4.34 -4.82 2.12
C TYR A 20 3.63 -3.64 2.79
N PHE A 21 2.30 -3.58 2.70
CA PHE A 21 1.51 -2.57 3.41
C PHE A 21 1.76 -2.56 4.93
N PRO A 22 1.96 -3.70 5.61
CA PRO A 22 2.26 -3.69 7.05
C PRO A 22 3.58 -3.01 7.40
N LEU A 23 4.56 -2.95 6.49
CA LEU A 23 5.83 -2.25 6.74
C LEU A 23 5.63 -0.76 7.04
N PHE A 24 4.59 -0.15 6.48
CA PHE A 24 4.26 1.25 6.78
C PHE A 24 4.01 1.48 8.26
N TYR A 25 3.21 0.60 8.88
CA TYR A 25 2.88 0.72 10.30
C TYR A 25 4.08 0.43 11.19
N ILE A 26 4.92 -0.54 10.80
CA ILE A 26 6.17 -0.84 11.52
C ILE A 26 7.13 0.35 11.45
N ALA A 27 7.34 0.91 10.25
CA ALA A 27 8.19 2.08 10.05
C ALA A 27 7.67 3.31 10.81
N PHE A 28 6.35 3.53 10.82
CA PHE A 28 5.71 4.61 11.59
C PHE A 28 5.92 4.44 13.10
N ALA A 29 5.68 3.24 13.63
CA ALA A 29 5.91 2.95 15.05
C ALA A 29 7.39 3.13 15.43
N ALA A 30 8.31 2.67 14.58
CA ALA A 30 9.75 2.85 14.78
C ALA A 30 10.17 4.33 14.72
N ALA A 31 9.59 5.12 13.81
CA ALA A 31 9.86 6.56 13.72
C ALA A 31 9.35 7.29 14.97
N LEU A 32 8.14 6.99 15.44
CA LEU A 32 7.62 7.53 16.71
C LEU A 32 8.53 7.14 17.88
N ALA A 33 8.86 5.87 18.02
CA ALA A 33 9.76 5.40 19.08
C ALA A 33 11.12 6.10 19.00
N GLY A 34 11.69 6.27 17.79
CA GLY A 34 12.93 6.99 17.57
C GLY A 34 12.85 8.46 18.01
N VAL A 35 11.77 9.17 17.68
CA VAL A 35 11.58 10.56 18.10
C VAL A 35 11.39 10.69 19.62
N PHE A 36 10.68 9.75 20.25
CA PHE A 36 10.40 9.79 21.69
C PHE A 36 11.54 9.27 22.57
N LEU A 37 12.35 8.31 22.09
CA LEU A 37 13.38 7.63 22.88
C LEU A 37 14.80 8.15 22.58
N LEU A 38 15.05 8.75 21.42
CA LEU A 38 16.36 9.27 21.05
C LEU A 38 16.48 10.75 21.37
N HIS A 39 17.72 11.21 21.52
CA HIS A 39 18.05 12.59 21.88
C HIS A 39 17.37 13.58 20.89
N PRO A 40 16.86 14.74 21.36
CA PRO A 40 16.19 15.73 20.50
C PRO A 40 16.99 16.16 19.27
N SER A 41 18.33 16.08 19.33
CA SER A 41 19.23 16.37 18.22
C SER A 41 19.09 15.40 17.04
N TYR A 42 18.63 14.16 17.26
CA TYR A 42 18.41 13.17 16.20
C TYR A 42 16.99 13.19 15.64
N ALA A 43 16.04 13.80 16.34
CA ALA A 43 14.65 13.91 15.91
C ALA A 43 14.50 14.49 14.48
N PRO A 44 15.26 15.52 14.05
CA PRO A 44 15.18 16.03 12.68
C PRO A 44 15.59 15.00 11.63
N HIS A 45 16.65 14.22 11.89
CA HIS A 45 17.15 13.21 10.97
C HIS A 45 16.18 12.04 10.81
N ILE A 46 15.61 11.57 11.94
CA ILE A 46 14.59 10.51 11.95
C ILE A 46 13.33 10.98 11.22
N THR A 47 12.91 12.21 11.47
CA THR A 47 11.75 12.81 10.80
C THR A 47 11.97 12.93 9.30
N ALA A 48 13.15 13.37 8.87
CA ALA A 48 13.50 13.46 7.44
C ALA A 48 13.53 12.09 6.76
N ALA A 49 14.11 11.07 7.39
CA ALA A 49 14.13 9.71 6.86
C ALA A 49 12.70 9.13 6.75
N PHE A 50 11.87 9.37 7.77
CA PHE A 50 10.48 8.91 7.76
C PHE A 50 9.63 9.65 6.71
N ALA A 51 9.85 10.95 6.52
CA ALA A 51 9.19 11.73 5.46
C ALA A 51 9.56 11.21 4.06
N LEU A 52 10.83 10.86 3.83
CA LEU A 52 11.28 10.26 2.58
C LEU A 52 10.63 8.89 2.35
N PHE A 53 10.55 8.06 3.40
CA PHE A 53 9.86 6.77 3.33
C PHE A 53 8.38 6.94 2.97
N ILE A 54 7.67 7.88 3.60
CA ILE A 54 6.27 8.19 3.25
C ILE A 54 6.15 8.63 1.80
N ALA A 55 7.05 9.49 1.31
CA ALA A 55 6.99 9.96 -0.07
C ALA A 55 7.11 8.79 -1.06
N LEU A 56 8.06 7.87 -0.84
CA LEU A 56 8.22 6.66 -1.65
C LEU A 56 6.99 5.75 -1.56
N PHE A 57 6.45 5.56 -0.36
CA PHE A 57 5.25 4.76 -0.14
C PHE A 57 4.03 5.34 -0.88
N ILE A 58 3.83 6.65 -0.79
CA ILE A 58 2.75 7.36 -1.48
C ILE A 58 2.91 7.18 -2.99
N VAL A 59 4.10 7.41 -3.55
CA VAL A 59 4.34 7.28 -4.99
C VAL A 59 4.07 5.85 -5.49
N ASP A 60 4.55 4.83 -4.79
CA ASP A 60 4.38 3.44 -5.20
C ASP A 60 2.92 2.96 -5.09
N PHE A 61 2.22 3.34 -4.01
CA PHE A 61 0.83 2.93 -3.79
C PHE A 61 -0.21 3.86 -4.44
N TRP A 62 0.14 5.05 -4.91
CA TRP A 62 -0.84 6.02 -5.41
C TRP A 62 -1.71 5.44 -6.53
N ARG A 63 -1.05 4.87 -7.54
CA ARG A 63 -1.72 4.33 -8.73
C ARG A 63 -2.56 3.08 -8.40
N PRO A 64 -2.03 2.03 -7.75
CA PRO A 64 -2.81 0.86 -7.36
C PRO A 64 -3.99 1.20 -6.44
N LEU A 65 -3.80 2.13 -5.51
CA LEU A 65 -4.84 2.54 -4.57
C LEU A 65 -5.95 3.33 -5.27
N ARG A 66 -5.60 4.17 -6.25
CA ARG A 66 -6.56 4.89 -7.09
C ARG A 66 -7.36 3.90 -7.95
N GLU A 67 -6.69 2.95 -8.60
CA GLU A 67 -7.33 1.91 -9.42
C GLU A 67 -8.26 1.03 -8.58
N THR A 68 -7.81 0.58 -7.40
CA THR A 68 -8.62 -0.17 -6.44
C THR A 68 -9.84 0.62 -5.97
N ARG A 69 -9.67 1.89 -5.59
CA ARG A 69 -10.81 2.74 -5.17
C ARG A 69 -11.79 2.96 -6.30
N GLN A 70 -11.32 3.18 -7.52
CA GLN A 70 -12.18 3.32 -8.69
C GLN A 70 -12.94 2.03 -8.96
N ALA A 71 -12.26 0.88 -8.97
CA ALA A 71 -12.87 -0.43 -9.17
C ALA A 71 -13.97 -0.72 -8.14
N VAL A 72 -13.70 -0.50 -6.86
CA VAL A 72 -14.69 -0.66 -5.77
C VAL A 72 -15.88 0.26 -5.96
N LYS A 73 -15.66 1.55 -6.29
CA LYS A 73 -16.76 2.50 -6.53
C LYS A 73 -17.59 2.16 -7.77
N SER A 74 -16.95 1.64 -8.81
CA SER A 74 -17.60 1.26 -10.08
C SER A 74 -18.23 -0.14 -10.06
N GLY A 75 -18.16 -0.89 -8.96
CA GLY A 75 -18.66 -2.26 -8.89
C GLY A 75 -17.83 -3.29 -9.66
N ARG A 76 -16.64 -2.91 -10.15
CA ARG A 76 -15.69 -3.78 -10.86
C ARG A 76 -14.79 -4.62 -9.94
N CYS A 77 -14.96 -4.50 -8.63
CA CYS A 77 -14.20 -5.27 -7.66
C CYS A 77 -14.84 -6.65 -7.49
N LYS A 78 -14.19 -7.68 -8.06
CA LYS A 78 -14.66 -9.06 -8.01
C LYS A 78 -14.37 -9.72 -6.66
N GLU A 79 -13.19 -9.43 -6.10
CA GLU A 79 -12.76 -10.01 -4.83
C GLU A 79 -11.95 -9.00 -4.03
N LEU A 80 -12.24 -8.92 -2.72
CA LEU A 80 -11.44 -8.19 -1.74
C LEU A 80 -11.18 -9.12 -0.56
N SER A 81 -9.97 -9.65 -0.45
CA SER A 81 -9.61 -10.65 0.57
C SER A 81 -8.30 -10.30 1.27
N GLY A 82 -8.05 -10.94 2.42
CA GLY A 82 -6.84 -10.71 3.20
C GLY A 82 -6.87 -9.46 4.09
N SER A 83 -5.71 -9.06 4.59
CA SER A 83 -5.56 -7.97 5.57
C SER A 83 -4.41 -7.03 5.21
N LYS A 84 -4.63 -5.74 5.44
CA LYS A 84 -3.61 -4.68 5.31
C LYS A 84 -2.49 -4.78 6.35
N PHE A 85 -2.69 -5.60 7.39
CA PHE A 85 -1.77 -5.75 8.52
C PHE A 85 -1.03 -7.09 8.53
N SER A 86 -1.29 -7.97 7.56
CA SER A 86 -0.69 -9.31 7.52
C SER A 86 0.24 -9.47 6.33
N PHE A 87 1.46 -9.93 6.58
CA PHE A 87 2.38 -10.36 5.52
C PHE A 87 2.02 -11.73 4.94
N LYS A 88 1.40 -12.60 5.75
CA LYS A 88 1.05 -13.98 5.36
C LYS A 88 -0.26 -14.07 4.58
N ASN A 89 -1.17 -13.13 4.83
CA ASN A 89 -2.43 -13.01 4.13
C ASN A 89 -2.64 -11.53 3.74
N PRO A 90 -1.83 -11.02 2.81
CA PRO A 90 -1.86 -9.62 2.44
C PRO A 90 -3.17 -9.26 1.77
N LEU A 91 -3.55 -7.98 1.84
CA LEU A 91 -4.72 -7.49 1.14
C LEU A 91 -4.57 -7.78 -0.36
N ARG A 92 -5.52 -8.54 -0.91
CA ARG A 92 -5.62 -8.90 -2.31
C ARG A 92 -6.89 -8.30 -2.87
N VAL A 93 -6.75 -7.64 -4.02
CA VAL A 93 -7.84 -7.02 -4.77
C VAL A 93 -7.83 -7.60 -6.16
N VAL A 94 -8.97 -8.15 -6.59
CA VAL A 94 -9.18 -8.61 -7.96
C VAL A 94 -10.18 -7.66 -8.62
N ILE A 95 -9.73 -6.99 -9.67
CA ILE A 95 -10.52 -6.06 -10.46
C ILE A 95 -10.86 -6.74 -11.77
N ASP A 96 -12.15 -6.76 -12.10
CA ASP A 96 -12.67 -7.21 -13.38
C ASP A 96 -12.60 -6.05 -14.39
N LYS A 97 -11.96 -6.28 -15.54
CA LYS A 97 -11.86 -5.26 -16.58
C LYS A 97 -13.17 -5.10 -17.36
N GLU A 98 -13.96 -6.14 -17.50
CA GLU A 98 -15.15 -6.22 -18.34
C GLU A 98 -16.43 -5.74 -17.62
N ALA A 99 -16.44 -5.78 -16.28
CA ALA A 99 -17.60 -5.38 -15.47
C ALA A 99 -17.98 -3.88 -15.56
N GLY A 100 -17.23 -3.05 -16.32
CA GLY A 100 -17.48 -1.62 -16.52
C GLY A 100 -18.07 -1.22 -17.87
N GLU A 101 -18.30 -2.16 -18.80
CA GLU A 101 -18.83 -1.89 -20.15
C GLU A 101 -20.36 -1.90 -20.26
N LYS A 102 -21.07 -1.56 -19.18
CA LYS A 102 -22.55 -1.42 -19.19
C LYS A 102 -22.99 0.03 -19.18
#